data_AF-A0A3M7KUZ4-F1
#
_entry.id   AF-A0A3M7KUZ4-F1
#
_cell.length_a   1.000
_cell.length_b   1.000
_cell.length_c   1.000
_cell.angle_alpha   90.00
_cell.angle_beta   90.00
_cell.angle_gamma   90.00
#
_symmetry.space_group_name_H-M   'P 1'
#
loop_
_entity.id
_entity.type
_entity.pdbx_description
1 polymer ?
#
loop_
_entity_poly.entity_id
_entity_poly.type
_entity_poly.pdbx_seq_one_letter_code
_entity_poly.pdbx_strand_id
1 'polypeptide(L)'
;FKRRRAELAVTLYQEYNALIFDNRLPADLAITWNPRLSTTAGLTHYSQSPDGMGGRTYTARVELSIKVVDGLPKLKRTLCHELCHVAAWLLDHCARPPHGNVWRGWADRAQRAYPELEITTCHSYDIFFPHRWQCTNAECGATLGRHSNSIDVNRKVCGRCRAPLEYLGRFQADNTPAKPREATGFSLFVKQHFAAGHEAALAAHRHWCRDRGMTTNSKGILYALVARGPVILCEYNLVRGNAPLVALNLLEKWVPRPDAKASYVADKHVFHLLSDGELTYLCMSDESLGRRVAFAFLADVQSTFLAAHGASTRSALAYELNTAFEPELRSRMLRLNADPRADALTRIHGDVAELKSIMVDNIDKILDRGERLDLLVERTDDLASSTFTFKREARRVHGALWWRSVRLRVCILALCALCLYVLLAVVCSPTLHC
;
A
#
# COMPACT_ATOMS: atom_id res chain seq x y z
N PHE A 1 -12.43 -10.44 -14.89
CA PHE A 1 -10.97 -10.69 -14.84
C PHE A 1 -10.29 -10.17 -13.56
N LYS A 2 -10.17 -8.85 -13.33
CA LYS A 2 -9.37 -8.26 -12.20
C LYS A 2 -9.57 -8.92 -10.81
N ARG A 3 -10.80 -9.27 -10.44
CA ARG A 3 -11.12 -9.90 -9.14
C ARG A 3 -10.67 -11.36 -9.01
N ARG A 4 -10.58 -12.09 -10.13
CA ARG A 4 -10.33 -13.54 -10.18
C ARG A 4 -9.00 -13.92 -10.81
N ARG A 5 -8.18 -12.95 -11.22
CA ARG A 5 -6.94 -13.20 -11.98
C ARG A 5 -5.95 -14.13 -11.24
N ALA A 6 -5.88 -14.06 -9.91
CA ALA A 6 -4.98 -14.90 -9.12
C ALA A 6 -5.46 -16.36 -9.11
N GLU A 7 -6.75 -16.56 -8.83
CA GLU A 7 -7.43 -17.86 -8.96
C GLU A 7 -7.26 -18.44 -10.37
N LEU A 8 -7.54 -17.65 -11.41
CA LEU A 8 -7.38 -18.05 -12.81
C LEU A 8 -5.94 -18.43 -13.16
N ALA A 9 -4.94 -17.73 -12.61
CA ALA A 9 -3.53 -18.06 -12.84
C ALA A 9 -3.16 -19.41 -12.22
N VAL A 10 -3.69 -19.73 -11.03
CA VAL A 10 -3.50 -21.03 -10.39
C VAL A 10 -4.19 -22.14 -11.18
N THR A 11 -5.43 -21.93 -11.62
CA THR A 11 -6.14 -22.91 -12.46
C THR A 11 -5.41 -23.17 -13.78
N LEU A 12 -5.00 -22.11 -14.48
CA LEU A 12 -4.22 -22.24 -15.72
C LEU A 12 -2.87 -22.91 -15.48
N TYR A 13 -2.22 -22.63 -14.35
CA TYR A 13 -0.97 -23.28 -14.00
C TYR A 13 -1.14 -24.80 -13.87
N GLN A 14 -2.16 -25.26 -13.12
CA GLN A 14 -2.45 -26.68 -12.96
C GLN A 14 -2.74 -27.35 -14.30
N GLU A 15 -3.55 -26.70 -15.14
CA GLU A 15 -3.90 -27.16 -16.48
C GLU A 15 -2.65 -27.29 -17.37
N TYR A 16 -1.83 -26.24 -17.44
CA TYR A 16 -0.60 -26.23 -18.23
C TYR A 16 0.44 -27.21 -17.70
N ASN A 17 0.60 -27.34 -16.37
CA ASN A 17 1.52 -28.30 -15.78
C ASN A 17 1.13 -29.73 -16.18
N ALA A 18 -0.16 -30.06 -16.14
CA ALA A 18 -0.65 -31.37 -16.55
C ALA A 18 -0.48 -31.64 -18.05
N LEU A 19 -0.90 -30.69 -18.91
CA LEU A 19 -0.99 -30.93 -20.36
C LEU A 19 0.31 -30.67 -21.12
N ILE A 20 1.13 -29.71 -20.68
CA ILE A 20 2.35 -29.30 -21.38
C ILE A 20 3.59 -29.87 -20.70
N PHE A 21 3.62 -29.92 -19.37
CA PHE A 21 4.84 -30.19 -18.60
C PHE A 21 4.83 -31.55 -17.87
N ASP A 22 3.85 -32.43 -18.15
CA ASP A 22 3.73 -33.78 -17.58
C ASP A 22 3.67 -33.81 -16.04
N ASN A 23 3.10 -32.77 -15.41
CA ASN A 23 3.12 -32.56 -13.96
C ASN A 23 4.52 -32.52 -13.33
N ARG A 24 5.57 -32.20 -14.11
CA ARG A 24 6.96 -32.14 -13.62
C ARG A 24 7.33 -30.82 -12.99
N LEU A 25 6.52 -29.76 -13.13
CA LEU A 25 6.75 -28.50 -12.42
C LEU A 25 6.22 -28.57 -10.98
N PRO A 26 6.84 -27.86 -10.00
CA PRO A 26 6.46 -27.92 -8.59
C PRO A 26 5.01 -27.52 -8.33
N ALA A 27 4.26 -28.31 -7.57
CA ALA A 27 2.84 -27.99 -7.28
C ALA A 27 2.64 -26.61 -6.61
N ASP A 28 3.65 -26.14 -5.89
CA ASP A 28 3.71 -24.89 -5.13
C ASP A 28 4.49 -23.76 -5.84
N LEU A 29 4.71 -23.86 -7.16
CA LEU A 29 5.40 -22.82 -7.93
C LEU A 29 4.80 -21.42 -7.66
N ALA A 30 5.63 -20.51 -7.15
CA ALA A 30 5.16 -19.19 -6.76
C ALA A 30 4.83 -18.32 -7.98
N ILE A 31 3.53 -18.04 -8.18
CA ILE A 31 3.02 -17.10 -9.19
C ILE A 31 2.47 -15.86 -8.48
N THR A 32 3.15 -14.73 -8.63
CA THR A 32 2.82 -13.49 -7.93
C THR A 32 2.48 -12.36 -8.90
N TRP A 33 1.78 -11.34 -8.42
CA TRP A 33 1.35 -10.20 -9.24
C TRP A 33 2.13 -8.94 -8.86
N ASN A 34 2.85 -8.37 -9.83
CA ASN A 34 3.74 -7.23 -9.61
C ASN A 34 3.12 -5.93 -10.18
N PRO A 35 2.82 -4.91 -9.33
CA PRO A 35 2.28 -3.62 -9.77
C PRO A 35 3.33 -2.69 -10.41
N ARG A 36 4.62 -3.01 -10.26
CA ARG A 36 5.74 -2.18 -10.77
C ARG A 36 6.01 -2.45 -12.26
N LEU A 37 5.70 -3.65 -12.74
CA LEU A 37 5.80 -4.00 -14.16
C LEU A 37 4.80 -3.17 -14.99
N SER A 38 5.31 -2.21 -15.75
CA SER A 38 4.50 -1.23 -16.49
C SER A 38 4.49 -1.43 -17.99
N THR A 39 5.52 -2.12 -18.52
CA THR A 39 5.71 -2.44 -19.93
C THR A 39 5.90 -3.93 -20.19
N THR A 40 6.46 -4.66 -19.22
CA THR A 40 6.66 -6.11 -19.28
C THR A 40 5.43 -6.84 -18.76
N ALA A 41 4.99 -7.90 -19.45
CA ALA A 41 3.81 -8.67 -19.08
C ALA A 41 4.06 -9.71 -17.98
N GLY A 42 5.19 -10.40 -18.04
CA GLY A 42 5.60 -11.44 -17.10
C GLY A 42 7.12 -11.47 -16.95
N LEU A 43 7.59 -12.03 -15.84
CA LEU A 43 9.01 -12.27 -15.62
C LEU A 43 9.20 -13.53 -14.80
N THR A 44 9.93 -14.50 -15.36
CA THR A 44 10.45 -15.64 -14.60
C THR A 44 11.75 -15.29 -13.91
N HIS A 45 11.78 -15.47 -12.59
CA HIS A 45 12.99 -15.43 -11.77
C HIS A 45 13.42 -16.86 -11.49
N TYR A 46 14.71 -17.12 -11.61
CA TYR A 46 15.28 -18.42 -11.32
C TYR A 46 16.57 -18.26 -10.51
N SER A 47 16.84 -19.22 -9.64
CA SER A 47 18.07 -19.26 -8.84
C SER A 47 18.55 -20.70 -8.66
N GLN A 48 19.84 -20.80 -8.35
CA GLN A 48 20.51 -22.05 -8.02
C GLN A 48 21.23 -21.89 -6.69
N SER A 49 21.10 -22.87 -5.81
CA SER A 49 21.82 -22.93 -4.54
C SER A 49 22.43 -24.32 -4.32
N PRO A 50 23.56 -24.44 -3.61
CA PRO A 50 24.05 -25.73 -3.14
C PRO A 50 23.02 -26.37 -2.21
N ASP A 51 22.82 -27.68 -2.31
CA ASP A 51 21.85 -28.42 -1.48
C ASP A 51 22.42 -28.95 -0.16
N GLY A 52 23.69 -28.64 0.13
CA GLY A 52 24.40 -29.12 1.32
C GLY A 52 24.87 -30.57 1.25
N MET A 53 24.47 -31.34 0.23
CA MET A 53 24.85 -32.73 -0.03
C MET A 53 25.74 -32.88 -1.28
N GLY A 54 26.26 -31.77 -1.80
CA GLY A 54 27.13 -31.74 -2.98
C GLY A 54 26.39 -31.64 -4.31
N GLY A 55 25.05 -31.58 -4.30
CA GLY A 55 24.23 -31.31 -5.46
C GLY A 55 23.79 -29.85 -5.54
N ARG A 56 22.85 -29.57 -6.45
CA ARG A 56 22.34 -28.22 -6.74
C ARG A 56 20.83 -28.23 -6.72
N THR A 57 20.25 -27.35 -5.92
CA THR A 57 18.82 -27.05 -5.92
C THR A 57 18.53 -25.94 -6.92
N TYR A 58 17.57 -26.18 -7.81
CA TYR A 58 17.08 -25.21 -8.77
C TYR A 58 15.71 -24.72 -8.31
N THR A 59 15.52 -23.41 -8.23
CA THR A 59 14.22 -22.83 -7.89
C THR A 59 13.81 -21.78 -8.93
N ALA A 60 12.51 -21.60 -9.09
CA ALA A 60 11.95 -20.59 -9.98
C ALA A 60 10.66 -20.01 -9.41
N ARG A 61 10.32 -18.79 -9.82
CA ARG A 61 9.05 -18.11 -9.53
C ARG A 61 8.66 -17.20 -10.68
N VAL A 62 7.36 -17.00 -10.87
CA VAL A 62 6.81 -16.15 -11.93
C VAL A 62 6.20 -14.89 -11.33
N GLU A 63 6.49 -13.73 -11.91
CA GLU A 63 5.83 -12.46 -11.62
C GLU A 63 5.02 -12.00 -12.82
N LEU A 64 3.73 -11.72 -12.65
CA LEU A 64 2.84 -11.24 -13.70
C LEU A 64 2.46 -9.76 -13.48
N SER A 65 2.42 -8.98 -14.55
CA SER A 65 2.08 -7.56 -14.48
C SER A 65 0.59 -7.33 -14.26
N ILE A 66 0.26 -6.53 -13.25
CA ILE A 66 -1.10 -6.05 -13.00
C ILE A 66 -1.58 -5.08 -14.10
N LYS A 67 -0.64 -4.37 -14.75
CA LYS A 67 -0.90 -3.28 -15.68
C LYS A 67 -0.99 -3.75 -17.13
N VAL A 68 -0.21 -4.79 -17.48
CA VAL A 68 -0.11 -5.30 -18.85
C VAL A 68 -1.03 -6.51 -19.05
N VAL A 69 -1.11 -7.42 -18.06
CA VAL A 69 -1.98 -8.60 -18.09
C VAL A 69 -3.35 -8.21 -17.52
N ASP A 70 -4.18 -7.60 -18.37
CA ASP A 70 -5.48 -7.00 -18.02
C ASP A 70 -6.71 -7.83 -18.45
N GLY A 71 -6.49 -8.96 -19.14
CA GLY A 71 -7.52 -9.87 -19.61
C GLY A 71 -7.08 -11.33 -19.64
N LEU A 72 -8.05 -12.24 -19.74
CA LEU A 72 -7.80 -13.68 -19.78
C LEU A 72 -6.90 -14.11 -20.95
N PRO A 73 -7.07 -13.59 -22.19
CA PRO A 73 -6.18 -13.97 -23.29
C PRO A 73 -4.70 -13.64 -23.01
N LYS A 74 -4.42 -12.45 -22.47
CA LYS A 74 -3.06 -12.04 -22.09
C LYS A 74 -2.52 -12.88 -20.94
N LEU A 75 -3.37 -13.29 -19.99
CA LEU A 75 -2.96 -14.18 -18.90
C LEU A 75 -2.56 -15.55 -19.44
N LYS A 76 -3.40 -16.15 -20.29
CA LYS A 76 -3.15 -17.46 -20.88
C LYS A 76 -1.80 -17.51 -21.61
N ARG A 77 -1.55 -16.55 -22.50
CA ARG A 77 -0.30 -16.47 -23.28
C ARG A 77 0.91 -16.17 -22.41
N THR A 78 0.86 -15.11 -21.61
CA THR A 78 1.97 -14.69 -20.76
C THR A 78 2.37 -15.79 -19.78
N LEU A 79 1.40 -16.38 -19.06
CA LEU A 79 1.71 -17.42 -18.09
C LEU A 79 2.35 -18.64 -18.76
N CYS A 80 1.81 -19.09 -19.89
CA CYS A 80 2.36 -20.25 -20.61
C CYS A 80 3.81 -19.99 -21.07
N HIS A 81 4.10 -18.78 -21.59
CA HIS A 81 5.45 -18.35 -21.95
C HIS A 81 6.41 -18.36 -20.77
N GLU A 82 6.03 -17.76 -19.64
CA GLU A 82 6.87 -17.73 -18.44
C GLU A 82 7.14 -19.14 -17.92
N LEU A 83 6.15 -20.04 -18.00
CA LEU A 83 6.31 -21.45 -17.62
C LEU A 83 7.25 -22.22 -18.56
N CYS A 84 7.36 -21.85 -19.85
CA CYS A 84 8.39 -22.42 -20.73
C CYS A 84 9.81 -22.06 -20.24
N HIS A 85 10.01 -20.85 -19.69
CA HIS A 85 11.28 -20.50 -19.02
C HIS A 85 11.47 -21.30 -17.72
N VAL A 86 10.40 -21.49 -16.94
CA VAL A 86 10.46 -22.31 -15.71
C VAL A 86 10.85 -23.76 -16.04
N ALA A 87 10.25 -24.36 -17.06
CA ALA A 87 10.55 -25.72 -17.49
C ALA A 87 11.99 -25.87 -17.98
N ALA A 88 12.44 -24.97 -18.86
CA ALA A 88 13.83 -24.95 -19.34
C ALA A 88 14.83 -24.86 -18.18
N TRP A 89 14.52 -24.11 -17.11
CA TRP A 89 15.39 -23.99 -15.95
C TRP A 89 15.31 -25.19 -14.99
N LEU A 90 14.12 -25.59 -14.58
CA LEU A 90 13.93 -26.61 -13.55
C LEU A 90 14.14 -28.03 -14.07
N LEU A 91 13.75 -28.30 -15.32
CA LEU A 91 13.78 -29.65 -15.90
C LEU A 91 15.05 -29.89 -16.73
N ASP A 92 15.49 -28.89 -17.48
CA ASP A 92 16.63 -29.03 -18.40
C ASP A 92 17.89 -28.29 -17.94
N HIS A 93 17.83 -27.60 -16.80
CA HIS A 93 18.94 -26.84 -16.22
C HIS A 93 19.56 -25.81 -17.18
N CYS A 94 18.74 -25.24 -18.06
CA CYS A 94 19.14 -24.31 -19.11
C CYS A 94 18.44 -22.95 -18.96
N ALA A 95 19.22 -21.91 -18.62
CA ALA A 95 18.73 -20.53 -18.58
C ALA A 95 19.15 -19.68 -19.79
N ARG A 96 20.18 -20.11 -20.54
CA ARG A 96 20.79 -19.31 -21.59
C ARG A 96 21.01 -20.10 -22.89
N PRO A 97 20.73 -19.50 -24.05
CA PRO A 97 20.04 -18.21 -24.21
C PRO A 97 18.56 -18.33 -23.78
N PRO A 98 17.92 -17.25 -23.27
CA PRO A 98 16.58 -17.32 -22.68
C PRO A 98 15.52 -17.98 -23.58
N HIS A 99 15.57 -17.69 -24.89
CA HIS A 99 14.68 -18.27 -25.91
C HIS A 99 15.43 -19.22 -26.86
N GLY A 100 16.41 -19.96 -26.32
CA GLY A 100 17.20 -20.96 -27.05
C GLY A 100 16.42 -22.21 -27.44
N ASN A 101 17.13 -23.22 -27.97
CA ASN A 101 16.51 -24.46 -28.45
C ASN A 101 15.69 -25.20 -27.37
N VAL A 102 16.17 -25.21 -26.12
CA VAL A 102 15.45 -25.83 -24.99
C VAL A 102 14.11 -25.14 -24.75
N TRP A 103 14.13 -23.81 -24.62
CA TRP A 103 12.91 -23.03 -24.46
C TRP A 103 11.97 -23.20 -25.67
N ARG A 104 12.51 -23.21 -26.89
CA ARG A 104 11.73 -23.40 -28.11
C ARG A 104 11.04 -24.77 -28.13
N GLY A 105 11.71 -25.83 -27.68
CA GLY A 105 11.08 -27.14 -27.54
C GLY A 105 9.85 -27.12 -26.63
N TRP A 106 9.93 -26.42 -25.50
CA TRP A 106 8.78 -26.22 -24.60
C TRP A 106 7.70 -25.33 -25.21
N ALA A 107 8.08 -24.24 -25.88
CA ALA A 107 7.14 -23.36 -26.57
C ALA A 107 6.39 -24.08 -27.70
N ASP A 108 7.08 -24.90 -28.50
CA ASP A 108 6.47 -25.71 -29.56
C ASP A 108 5.51 -26.74 -28.99
N ARG A 109 5.84 -27.32 -27.82
CA ARG A 109 4.95 -28.23 -27.11
C ARG A 109 3.71 -27.51 -26.60
N ALA A 110 3.87 -26.34 -26.01
CA ALA A 110 2.77 -25.48 -25.59
C ALA A 110 1.87 -25.09 -26.78
N GLN A 111 2.48 -24.71 -27.91
CA GLN A 111 1.79 -24.33 -29.14
C GLN A 111 0.98 -25.49 -29.73
N ARG A 112 1.46 -26.74 -29.62
CA ARG A 112 0.70 -27.95 -30.02
C ARG A 112 -0.48 -28.22 -29.10
N ALA A 113 -0.32 -28.03 -27.79
CA ALA A 113 -1.39 -28.23 -26.81
C ALA A 113 -2.48 -27.15 -26.93
N TYR A 114 -2.09 -25.93 -27.27
CA TYR A 114 -2.99 -24.77 -27.43
C TYR A 114 -2.68 -24.01 -28.71
N PRO A 115 -3.16 -24.49 -29.88
CA PRO A 115 -2.93 -23.82 -31.17
C PRO A 115 -3.42 -22.38 -31.23
N GLU A 116 -4.41 -22.02 -30.41
CA GLU A 116 -4.97 -20.67 -30.31
C GLU A 116 -4.13 -19.71 -29.44
N LEU A 117 -3.22 -20.25 -28.62
CA LEU A 117 -2.28 -19.46 -27.85
C LEU A 117 -1.02 -19.28 -28.68
N GLU A 118 -0.88 -18.11 -29.30
CA GLU A 118 0.35 -17.73 -29.99
C GLU A 118 1.48 -17.52 -28.96
N ILE A 119 2.33 -18.55 -28.76
CA ILE A 119 3.44 -18.51 -27.80
C ILE A 119 4.69 -17.96 -28.49
N THR A 120 4.81 -16.64 -28.52
CA THR A 120 5.95 -15.92 -29.13
C THR A 120 7.12 -15.74 -28.16
N THR A 121 8.31 -15.40 -28.66
CA THR A 121 9.48 -15.01 -27.85
C THR A 121 9.30 -13.68 -27.12
N CYS A 122 8.47 -12.79 -27.66
CA CYS A 122 8.15 -11.50 -27.08
C CYS A 122 6.67 -11.18 -27.29
N HIS A 123 5.96 -10.84 -26.21
CA HIS A 123 4.58 -10.36 -26.35
C HIS A 123 4.56 -8.86 -26.67
N SER A 124 4.02 -8.47 -27.83
CA SER A 124 3.64 -7.08 -28.12
C SER A 124 2.17 -6.86 -27.73
N TYR A 125 1.92 -6.56 -26.45
CA TYR A 125 0.57 -6.20 -26.02
C TYR A 125 0.30 -4.72 -26.20
N ASP A 126 -0.92 -4.39 -26.60
CA ASP A 126 -1.46 -3.05 -26.41
C ASP A 126 -1.64 -2.80 -24.92
N ILE A 127 -0.84 -1.88 -24.39
CA ILE A 127 -0.86 -1.49 -22.99
C ILE A 127 -1.73 -0.25 -22.86
N PHE A 128 -2.78 -0.39 -22.07
CA PHE A 128 -3.61 0.76 -21.74
C PHE A 128 -2.90 1.66 -20.72
N PHE A 129 -2.73 2.93 -21.08
CA PHE A 129 -2.20 3.96 -20.19
C PHE A 129 -3.31 4.94 -19.78
N PRO A 130 -3.70 4.98 -18.48
CA PRO A 130 -4.79 5.82 -18.01
C PRO A 130 -4.48 7.32 -18.07
N HIS A 131 -3.23 7.75 -17.89
CA HIS A 131 -2.88 9.18 -17.93
C HIS A 131 -2.29 9.52 -19.29
N ARG A 132 -2.86 10.51 -19.97
CA ARG A 132 -2.42 10.93 -21.30
C ARG A 132 -1.90 12.35 -21.29
N TRP A 133 -0.84 12.54 -22.04
CA TRP A 133 -0.18 13.82 -22.25
C TRP A 133 -0.02 14.07 -23.73
N GLN A 134 -0.10 15.32 -24.16
CA GLN A 134 0.09 15.72 -25.54
C GLN A 134 1.18 16.77 -25.63
N CYS A 135 1.97 16.71 -26.70
CA CYS A 135 2.91 17.75 -27.02
C CYS A 135 2.16 19.04 -27.39
N THR A 136 2.58 20.17 -26.83
CA THR A 136 1.97 21.47 -27.14
C THR A 136 2.31 21.98 -28.54
N ASN A 137 3.34 21.43 -29.18
CA ASN A 137 3.63 21.73 -30.59
C ASN A 137 2.62 20.99 -31.49
N ALA A 138 1.76 21.75 -32.15
CA ALA A 138 0.73 21.28 -33.05
C ALA A 138 1.28 20.45 -34.23
N GLU A 139 2.47 20.77 -34.74
CA GLU A 139 3.13 20.01 -35.81
C GLU A 139 3.66 18.65 -35.32
N CYS A 140 4.01 18.55 -34.03
CA CYS A 140 4.47 17.31 -33.43
C CYS A 140 3.31 16.37 -33.09
N GLY A 141 2.27 16.89 -32.45
CA GLY A 141 1.06 16.15 -32.07
C GLY A 141 1.26 14.91 -31.19
N ALA A 142 2.50 14.65 -30.72
CA ALA A 142 2.84 13.39 -30.08
C ALA A 142 2.11 13.20 -28.76
N THR A 143 1.52 12.02 -28.58
CA THR A 143 0.83 11.62 -27.35
C THR A 143 1.69 10.67 -26.51
N LEU A 144 1.73 10.89 -25.20
CA LEU A 144 2.45 10.06 -24.25
C LEU A 144 1.48 9.47 -23.22
N GLY A 145 1.53 8.15 -23.06
CA GLY A 145 0.78 7.42 -22.03
C GLY A 145 1.61 7.14 -20.78
N ARG A 146 1.02 7.29 -19.59
CA ARG A 146 1.60 6.88 -18.31
C ARG A 146 0.56 6.17 -17.43
N HIS A 147 1.05 5.31 -16.53
CA HIS A 147 0.22 4.63 -15.52
C HIS A 147 -0.09 5.50 -14.30
N SER A 148 0.61 6.62 -14.13
CA SER A 148 0.43 7.60 -13.07
C SER A 148 0.51 9.03 -13.63
N ASN A 149 -0.07 10.00 -12.92
CA ASN A 149 0.05 11.42 -13.24
C ASN A 149 1.37 11.99 -12.72
N SER A 150 2.50 11.56 -13.28
CA SER A 150 3.84 11.81 -12.71
C SER A 150 4.75 12.69 -13.54
N ILE A 151 4.25 13.34 -14.60
CA ILE A 151 5.07 14.22 -15.42
C ILE A 151 5.03 15.62 -14.81
N ASP A 152 6.17 16.07 -14.32
CA ASP A 152 6.40 17.47 -14.04
C ASP A 152 6.79 18.18 -15.35
N VAL A 153 5.87 18.99 -15.87
CA VAL A 153 6.02 19.73 -17.13
C VAL A 153 7.17 20.75 -17.11
N ASN A 154 7.62 21.16 -15.92
CA ASN A 154 8.75 22.06 -15.79
C ASN A 154 10.10 21.34 -15.95
N ARG A 155 10.11 20.02 -15.67
CA ARG A 155 11.32 19.19 -15.74
C ARG A 155 11.38 18.31 -16.97
N LYS A 156 10.24 18.03 -17.61
CA LYS A 156 10.11 17.06 -18.69
C LYS A 156 9.44 17.69 -19.90
N VAL A 157 10.00 17.42 -21.07
CA VAL A 157 9.53 17.90 -22.37
C VAL A 157 9.22 16.74 -23.31
N CYS A 158 8.60 17.04 -24.45
CA CYS A 158 8.36 16.08 -25.52
C CYS A 158 9.68 15.45 -26.00
N GLY A 159 9.73 14.13 -26.04
CA GLY A 159 10.92 13.41 -26.52
C GLY A 159 11.23 13.60 -28.02
N ARG A 160 10.26 14.08 -28.81
CA ARG A 160 10.43 14.29 -30.27
C ARG A 160 10.92 15.70 -30.62
N CYS A 161 10.25 16.73 -30.11
CA CYS A 161 10.53 18.13 -30.48
C CYS A 161 10.95 19.02 -29.31
N ARG A 162 11.07 18.46 -28.09
CA ARG A 162 11.40 19.18 -26.85
C ARG A 162 10.45 20.30 -26.44
N ALA A 163 9.29 20.44 -27.10
CA ALA A 163 8.24 21.34 -26.66
C ALA A 163 7.60 20.83 -25.34
N PRO A 164 6.95 21.72 -24.56
CA PRO A 164 6.22 21.34 -23.36
C PRO A 164 5.16 20.25 -23.61
N LEU A 165 4.76 19.61 -22.51
CA LEU A 165 3.68 18.62 -22.50
C LEU A 165 2.47 19.19 -21.77
N GLU A 166 1.28 18.95 -22.32
CA GLU A 166 0.00 19.28 -21.72
C GLU A 166 -0.69 18.00 -21.24
N TYR A 167 -1.32 18.04 -20.07
CA TYR A 167 -2.03 16.91 -19.52
C TYR A 167 -3.45 16.85 -20.07
N LEU A 168 -3.78 15.80 -20.83
CA LEU A 168 -5.11 15.60 -21.39
C LEU A 168 -6.11 15.03 -20.38
N GLY A 169 -5.64 14.55 -19.23
CA GLY A 169 -6.49 13.94 -18.22
C GLY A 169 -6.32 12.43 -18.09
N ARG A 170 -7.21 11.86 -17.30
CA ARG A 170 -7.29 10.42 -17.04
C ARG A 170 -8.36 9.81 -17.93
N PHE A 171 -8.08 8.67 -18.52
CA PHE A 171 -8.97 7.93 -19.41
C PHE A 171 -9.29 6.56 -18.81
N GLN A 172 -10.40 5.98 -19.27
CA GLN A 172 -10.78 4.59 -19.04
C GLN A 172 -10.30 3.72 -20.21
N ALA A 173 -10.33 2.39 -20.02
CA ALA A 173 -9.82 1.43 -21.00
C ALA A 173 -10.61 1.47 -22.34
N ASP A 174 -11.83 1.97 -22.32
CA ASP A 174 -12.69 2.23 -23.48
C ASP A 174 -12.41 3.59 -24.16
N ASN A 175 -11.32 4.26 -23.78
CA ASN A 175 -10.93 5.60 -24.22
C ASN A 175 -11.86 6.73 -23.80
N THR A 176 -12.83 6.50 -22.91
CA THR A 176 -13.65 7.59 -22.37
C THR A 176 -12.87 8.39 -21.31
N PRO A 177 -13.02 9.73 -21.25
CA PRO A 177 -12.48 10.53 -20.16
C PRO A 177 -13.04 10.04 -18.81
N ALA A 178 -12.15 9.74 -17.87
CA ALA A 178 -12.55 9.42 -16.52
C ALA A 178 -13.08 10.70 -15.86
N LYS A 179 -14.32 10.64 -15.34
CA LYS A 179 -14.95 11.79 -14.67
C LYS A 179 -13.98 12.32 -13.59
N PRO A 180 -13.61 13.61 -13.64
CA PRO A 180 -12.80 14.20 -12.57
C PRO A 180 -13.59 14.05 -11.28
N ARG A 181 -13.04 13.29 -10.33
CA ARG A 181 -13.62 13.20 -9.00
C ARG A 181 -13.27 14.50 -8.31
N GLU A 182 -14.28 15.24 -7.87
CA GLU A 182 -14.05 16.39 -7.00
C GLU A 182 -13.21 15.91 -5.83
N ALA A 183 -12.12 16.62 -5.57
CA ALA A 183 -11.29 16.35 -4.42
C ALA A 183 -12.21 16.35 -3.21
N THR A 184 -12.23 15.23 -2.48
CA THR A 184 -13.06 15.12 -1.29
C THR A 184 -12.70 16.26 -0.34
N GLY A 185 -13.64 16.74 0.48
CA GLY A 185 -13.35 17.80 1.45
C GLY A 185 -12.12 17.45 2.32
N PHE A 186 -11.88 16.16 2.52
CA PHE A 186 -10.69 15.60 3.16
C PHE A 186 -9.40 15.74 2.33
N SER A 187 -9.42 15.43 1.03
CA SER A 187 -8.26 15.63 0.13
C SER A 187 -7.88 17.12 0.01
N LEU A 188 -8.88 18.01 -0.01
CA LEU A 188 -8.67 19.46 0.02
C LEU A 188 -8.11 19.92 1.37
N PHE A 189 -8.65 19.40 2.47
CA PHE A 189 -8.15 19.65 3.82
C PHE A 189 -6.67 19.24 3.95
N VAL A 190 -6.29 18.08 3.41
CA VAL A 190 -4.90 17.60 3.46
C VAL A 190 -3.96 18.53 2.70
N LYS A 191 -4.36 18.92 1.49
CA LYS A 191 -3.58 19.82 0.63
C LYS A 191 -3.40 21.20 1.26
N GLN A 192 -4.39 21.68 2.02
CA GLN A 192 -4.38 22.98 2.67
C GLN A 192 -3.70 23.00 4.05
N HIS A 193 -3.78 21.93 4.83
CA HIS A 193 -3.42 21.97 6.25
C HIS A 193 -2.09 21.28 6.63
N PHE A 194 -1.50 20.46 5.76
CA PHE A 194 -0.27 19.69 6.09
C PHE A 194 1.03 20.28 5.51
N ALA A 195 0.96 21.32 4.67
CA ALA A 195 2.15 21.98 4.14
C ALA A 195 2.85 22.92 5.15
N ALA A 196 2.09 23.53 6.08
CA ALA A 196 2.55 24.70 6.86
C ALA A 196 3.07 24.39 8.28
N GLY A 197 2.50 23.40 9.00
CA GLY A 197 2.91 23.07 10.38
C GLY A 197 4.23 22.29 10.49
N HIS A 198 4.66 21.70 9.37
CA HIS A 198 5.78 20.78 9.30
C HIS A 198 7.15 21.49 9.29
N GLU A 199 7.24 22.73 8.83
CA GLU A 199 8.53 23.43 8.71
C GLU A 199 9.18 23.79 10.07
N ALA A 200 8.38 24.16 11.08
CA ALA A 200 8.91 24.52 12.40
C ALA A 200 9.45 23.29 13.15
N ALA A 201 8.75 22.16 13.09
CA ALA A 201 9.19 20.90 13.68
C ALA A 201 10.45 20.35 12.98
N LEU A 202 10.53 20.48 11.65
CA LEU A 202 11.70 20.10 10.86
C LEU A 202 12.91 21.03 11.09
N ALA A 203 12.71 22.33 11.26
CA ALA A 203 13.78 23.26 11.59
C ALA A 203 14.42 22.93 12.94
N ALA A 204 13.60 22.60 13.95
CA ALA A 204 14.08 22.14 15.24
C ALA A 204 14.82 20.79 15.14
N HIS A 205 14.38 19.89 14.26
CA HIS A 205 15.04 18.59 14.06
C HIS A 205 16.40 18.73 13.35
N ARG A 206 16.48 19.58 12.32
CA ARG A 206 17.75 19.88 11.62
C ARG A 206 18.78 20.53 12.53
N HIS A 207 18.36 21.44 13.42
CA HIS A 207 19.25 22.04 14.42
C HIS A 207 19.79 20.96 15.38
N TRP A 208 18.90 20.12 15.91
CA TRP A 208 19.25 19.01 16.82
C TRP A 208 20.21 17.98 16.21
N CYS A 209 20.05 17.65 14.91
CA CYS A 209 20.95 16.73 14.19
C CYS A 209 22.32 17.36 13.91
N ARG A 210 22.35 18.65 13.56
CA ARG A 210 23.58 19.39 13.27
C ARG A 210 24.46 19.52 14.52
N ASP A 211 23.86 19.81 15.66
CA ASP A 211 24.57 19.92 16.95
C ASP A 211 25.18 18.60 17.43
N ARG A 212 24.73 17.46 16.89
CA ARG A 212 25.19 16.12 17.27
C ARG A 212 25.95 15.36 16.18
N GLY A 213 26.31 16.01 15.08
CA GLY A 213 27.08 15.40 13.99
C GLY A 213 26.36 14.24 13.28
N MET A 214 25.02 14.25 13.28
CA MET A 214 24.21 13.18 12.70
C MET A 214 23.89 13.47 11.22
N THR A 215 24.01 12.45 10.36
CA THR A 215 23.63 12.57 8.93
C THR A 215 22.12 12.35 8.76
N THR A 216 21.48 13.10 7.87
CA THR A 216 20.03 13.07 7.58
C THR A 216 19.59 11.83 6.78
N ASN A 217 20.49 10.88 6.54
CA ASN A 217 20.29 9.76 5.62
C ASN A 217 19.99 8.42 6.31
N SER A 218 19.67 8.43 7.60
CA SER A 218 19.36 7.22 8.36
C SER A 218 18.01 6.63 7.92
N LYS A 219 18.04 5.40 7.38
CA LYS A 219 16.85 4.56 7.20
C LYS A 219 16.26 4.27 8.58
N GLY A 220 14.98 4.51 8.80
CA GLY A 220 14.43 4.57 10.16
C GLY A 220 12.90 4.63 10.25
N ILE A 221 12.41 4.98 11.44
CA ILE A 221 10.99 5.27 11.68
C ILE A 221 10.71 6.70 11.25
N LEU A 222 9.71 6.86 10.39
CA LEU A 222 9.40 8.12 9.71
C LEU A 222 8.13 8.77 10.23
N TYR A 223 7.23 7.97 10.81
CA TYR A 223 5.98 8.44 11.39
C TYR A 223 5.57 7.53 12.55
N ALA A 224 5.02 8.09 13.61
CA ALA A 224 4.49 7.33 14.74
C ALA A 224 3.26 8.00 15.34
N LEU A 225 2.33 7.22 15.86
CA LEU A 225 1.13 7.70 16.53
C LEU A 225 0.68 6.78 17.66
N VAL A 226 -0.17 7.34 18.52
CA VAL A 226 -0.98 6.61 19.51
C VAL A 226 -2.44 6.97 19.28
N ALA A 227 -3.31 5.98 19.15
CA ALA A 227 -4.73 6.16 18.89
C ALA A 227 -5.62 5.29 19.80
N ARG A 228 -6.87 5.71 19.96
CA ARG A 228 -7.97 4.93 20.56
C ARG A 228 -9.02 4.70 19.48
N GLY A 229 -9.10 3.48 18.95
CA GLY A 229 -9.85 3.22 17.72
C GLY A 229 -9.41 4.17 16.58
N PRO A 230 -10.33 4.88 15.90
CA PRO A 230 -9.98 5.86 14.86
C PRO A 230 -9.51 7.22 15.40
N VAL A 231 -9.52 7.43 16.73
CA VAL A 231 -9.18 8.72 17.33
C VAL A 231 -7.68 8.79 17.65
N ILE A 232 -6.94 9.61 16.91
CA ILE A 232 -5.51 9.86 17.17
C ILE A 232 -5.37 10.73 18.41
N LEU A 233 -4.63 10.27 19.43
CA LEU A 233 -4.38 11.00 20.67
C LEU A 233 -3.09 11.82 20.60
N CYS A 234 -2.07 11.27 19.95
CA CYS A 234 -0.77 11.90 19.72
C CYS A 234 -0.14 11.36 18.44
N GLU A 235 0.54 12.19 17.67
CA GLU A 235 1.32 11.77 16.51
C GLU A 235 2.59 12.61 16.35
N TYR A 236 3.60 12.01 15.73
CA TYR A 236 4.80 12.70 15.28
C TYR A 236 5.17 12.25 13.87
N ASN A 237 5.45 13.22 13.00
CA ASN A 237 5.79 12.96 11.61
C ASN A 237 7.12 13.61 11.23
N LEU A 238 8.06 12.78 10.75
CA LEU A 238 9.38 13.19 10.30
C LEU A 238 9.44 13.58 8.82
N VAL A 239 8.45 13.14 8.02
CA VAL A 239 8.48 13.24 6.55
C VAL A 239 7.25 13.95 5.98
N ARG A 240 7.41 14.60 4.81
CA ARG A 240 6.27 15.13 4.07
C ARG A 240 5.58 13.98 3.36
N GLY A 241 4.25 13.95 3.40
CA GLY A 241 3.51 12.87 2.77
C GLY A 241 2.10 12.66 3.26
N ASN A 242 1.48 11.61 2.74
CA ASN A 242 0.14 11.15 3.13
C ASN A 242 0.18 10.01 4.16
N ALA A 243 1.30 9.80 4.86
CA ALA A 243 1.43 8.76 5.89
C ALA A 243 0.35 8.84 6.99
N PRO A 244 -0.02 10.01 7.53
CA PRO A 244 -1.10 10.11 8.51
C PRO A 244 -2.47 9.66 7.95
N LEU A 245 -2.73 9.90 6.67
CA LEU A 245 -3.97 9.46 6.01
C LEU A 245 -4.06 7.96 5.92
N VAL A 246 -2.95 7.37 5.48
CA VAL A 246 -2.81 5.94 5.35
C VAL A 246 -2.99 5.28 6.72
N ALA A 247 -2.41 5.88 7.77
CA ALA A 247 -2.59 5.42 9.13
C ALA A 247 -4.04 5.55 9.63
N LEU A 248 -4.75 6.65 9.34
CA LEU A 248 -6.17 6.80 9.70
C LEU A 248 -7.02 5.70 9.04
N ASN A 249 -6.82 5.44 7.75
CA ASN A 249 -7.54 4.38 7.04
C ASN A 249 -7.23 2.99 7.60
N LEU A 250 -5.99 2.75 8.04
CA LEU A 250 -5.63 1.53 8.75
C LEU A 250 -6.40 1.43 10.07
N LEU A 251 -6.45 2.51 10.87
CA LEU A 251 -7.16 2.55 12.15
C LEU A 251 -8.67 2.35 12.02
N GLU A 252 -9.30 2.83 10.94
CA GLU A 252 -10.73 2.64 10.69
C GLU A 252 -11.12 1.17 10.48
N LYS A 253 -10.21 0.38 9.88
CA LYS A 253 -10.44 -1.04 9.59
C LYS A 253 -9.78 -1.97 10.59
N TRP A 254 -8.87 -1.44 11.39
CA TRP A 254 -8.20 -2.16 12.44
C TRP A 254 -9.16 -2.41 13.60
N VAL A 255 -9.36 -3.68 13.94
CA VAL A 255 -10.09 -4.08 15.13
C VAL A 255 -9.04 -4.48 16.18
N PRO A 256 -8.74 -3.62 17.16
CA PRO A 256 -7.74 -3.94 18.18
C PRO A 256 -8.18 -5.18 18.97
N ARG A 257 -7.29 -6.16 19.05
CA ARG A 257 -7.41 -7.31 19.95
C ARG A 257 -6.30 -7.24 20.99
N PRO A 258 -6.43 -7.84 22.18
CA PRO A 258 -5.35 -7.88 23.14
C PRO A 258 -4.06 -8.44 22.50
N ASP A 259 -2.95 -7.71 22.66
CA ASP A 259 -1.61 -8.06 22.17
C ASP A 259 -1.49 -8.32 20.66
N ALA A 260 -2.42 -7.80 19.85
CA ALA A 260 -2.39 -8.01 18.41
C ALA A 260 -1.26 -7.21 17.75
N LYS A 261 -0.54 -7.88 16.85
CA LYS A 261 0.57 -7.32 16.08
C LYS A 261 0.28 -7.48 14.59
N ALA A 262 0.33 -6.38 13.84
CA ALA A 262 0.16 -6.39 12.40
C ALA A 262 1.21 -5.54 11.68
N SER A 263 1.52 -5.90 10.45
CA SER A 263 2.41 -5.15 9.57
C SER A 263 1.81 -5.05 8.17
N TYR A 264 1.59 -3.83 7.70
CA TYR A 264 1.06 -3.54 6.37
C TYR A 264 2.14 -2.94 5.48
N VAL A 265 2.46 -3.65 4.41
CA VAL A 265 3.48 -3.22 3.45
C VAL A 265 2.86 -2.22 2.46
N ALA A 266 3.50 -1.07 2.32
CA ALA A 266 3.13 0.03 1.43
C ALA A 266 4.38 0.52 0.65
N ASP A 267 4.57 -0.03 -0.55
CA ASP A 267 5.71 0.24 -1.43
C ASP A 267 7.11 -0.06 -0.86
N LYS A 268 7.78 0.96 -0.29
CA LYS A 268 9.11 0.86 0.36
C LYS A 268 9.05 1.06 1.87
N HIS A 269 7.83 1.26 2.38
CA HIS A 269 7.57 1.52 3.77
C HIS A 269 6.66 0.44 4.34
N VAL A 270 6.73 0.26 5.65
CA VAL A 270 5.91 -0.71 6.36
C VAL A 270 5.28 0.00 7.54
N PHE A 271 3.95 -0.15 7.66
CA PHE A 271 3.18 0.28 8.82
C PHE A 271 3.11 -0.86 9.81
N HIS A 272 3.55 -0.65 11.05
CA HIS A 272 3.49 -1.63 12.12
C HIS A 272 2.45 -1.17 13.15
N LEU A 273 1.57 -2.08 13.56
CA LEU A 273 0.52 -1.83 14.54
C LEU A 273 0.69 -2.79 15.71
N LEU A 274 0.63 -2.24 16.91
CA LEU A 274 0.60 -2.96 18.18
C LEU A 274 -0.64 -2.49 18.95
N SER A 275 -1.51 -3.41 19.34
CA SER A 275 -2.68 -3.08 20.16
C SER A 275 -2.52 -3.53 21.61
N ASP A 276 -2.99 -2.69 22.51
CA ASP A 276 -3.10 -2.95 23.94
C ASP A 276 -4.43 -2.42 24.46
N GLY A 277 -5.34 -3.33 24.79
CA GLY A 277 -6.73 -2.99 25.09
C GLY A 277 -7.39 -2.19 23.96
N GLU A 278 -7.81 -0.96 24.26
CA GLU A 278 -8.44 -0.03 23.31
C GLU A 278 -7.44 0.87 22.57
N LEU A 279 -6.17 0.84 22.97
CA LEU A 279 -5.11 1.67 22.40
C LEU A 279 -4.42 0.93 21.26
N THR A 280 -4.07 1.69 20.23
CA THR A 280 -3.28 1.24 19.09
C THR A 280 -2.07 2.14 18.94
N TYR A 281 -0.90 1.53 18.96
CA TYR A 281 0.39 2.15 18.69
C TYR A 281 0.78 1.81 17.26
N LEU A 282 1.03 2.82 16.44
CA LEU A 282 1.33 2.64 15.03
C LEU A 282 2.59 3.41 14.67
N CYS A 283 3.46 2.78 13.88
CA CYS A 283 4.60 3.47 13.26
C CYS A 283 4.74 3.10 11.78
N MET A 284 5.27 4.03 10.99
CA MET A 284 5.72 3.81 9.62
C MET A 284 7.24 3.82 9.60
N SER A 285 7.86 2.81 9.01
CA SER A 285 9.31 2.73 8.85
C SER A 285 9.71 2.37 7.43
N ASP A 286 10.97 2.61 7.09
CA ASP A 286 11.58 2.02 5.90
C ASP A 286 11.58 0.48 6.03
N GLU A 287 11.29 -0.25 4.95
CA GLU A 287 11.25 -1.72 4.94
C GLU A 287 12.55 -2.36 5.47
N SER A 288 13.69 -1.71 5.25
CA SER A 288 15.01 -2.18 5.69
C SER A 288 15.26 -2.11 7.19
N LEU A 289 14.46 -1.34 7.96
CA LEU A 289 14.63 -1.24 9.41
C LEU A 289 14.36 -2.58 10.10
N GLY A 290 13.46 -3.38 9.52
CA GLY A 290 13.06 -4.68 10.02
C GLY A 290 12.00 -4.60 11.13
N ARG A 291 11.06 -5.55 11.07
CA ARG A 291 9.90 -5.63 11.98
C ARG A 291 10.29 -5.68 13.45
N ARG A 292 11.36 -6.41 13.82
CA ARG A 292 11.80 -6.56 15.21
C ARG A 292 12.12 -5.21 15.86
N VAL A 293 12.82 -4.34 15.14
CA VAL A 293 13.21 -3.01 15.64
C VAL A 293 11.98 -2.11 15.75
N ALA A 294 11.10 -2.14 14.74
CA ALA A 294 9.86 -1.35 14.77
C ALA A 294 8.93 -1.74 15.93
N PHE A 295 8.75 -3.04 16.20
CA PHE A 295 7.93 -3.50 17.33
C PHE A 295 8.59 -3.24 18.70
N ALA A 296 9.92 -3.30 18.80
CA ALA A 296 10.63 -2.89 20.00
C ALA A 296 10.39 -1.40 20.31
N PHE A 297 10.41 -0.55 19.28
CA PHE A 297 10.02 0.86 19.42
C PHE A 297 8.57 1.02 19.86
N LEU A 298 7.62 0.29 19.28
CA LEU A 298 6.21 0.39 19.66
C LEU A 298 5.96 -0.04 21.11
N ALA A 299 6.62 -1.10 21.59
CA ALA A 299 6.53 -1.55 22.98
C ALA A 299 7.08 -0.51 23.98
N ASP A 300 8.16 0.16 23.60
CA ASP A 300 8.74 1.25 24.39
C ASP A 300 7.84 2.50 24.44
N VAL A 301 7.24 2.87 23.30
CA VAL A 301 6.23 3.93 23.27
C VAL A 301 5.01 3.54 24.11
N GLN A 302 4.57 2.29 24.04
CA GLN A 302 3.45 1.77 24.82
C GLN A 302 3.71 1.91 26.33
N SER A 303 4.79 1.32 26.84
CA SER A 303 5.13 1.37 28.27
C SER A 303 5.23 2.81 28.79
N THR A 304 5.86 3.70 28.02
CA THR A 304 6.01 5.12 28.39
C THR A 304 4.68 5.86 28.37
N PHE A 305 3.85 5.63 27.35
CA PHE A 305 2.55 6.29 27.22
C PHE A 305 1.58 5.85 28.32
N LEU A 306 1.56 4.56 28.66
CA LEU A 306 0.71 4.03 29.72
C LEU A 306 1.13 4.55 31.09
N ALA A 307 2.44 4.62 31.35
CA ALA A 307 2.97 5.16 32.60
C ALA A 307 2.59 6.64 32.80
N ALA A 308 2.62 7.45 31.74
CA ALA A 308 2.34 8.88 31.82
C ALA A 308 0.86 9.24 31.70
N HIS A 309 0.10 8.52 30.87
CA HIS A 309 -1.24 8.95 30.43
C HIS A 309 -2.33 7.87 30.53
N GLY A 310 -2.01 6.64 30.96
CA GLY A 310 -2.92 5.50 30.94
C GLY A 310 -4.32 5.77 31.49
N ALA A 311 -4.42 6.46 32.63
CA ALA A 311 -5.71 6.80 33.26
C ALA A 311 -6.54 7.85 32.49
N SER A 312 -5.89 8.76 31.76
CA SER A 312 -6.55 9.86 31.03
C SER A 312 -6.99 9.46 29.61
N THR A 313 -6.67 8.24 29.18
CA THR A 313 -6.86 7.82 27.79
C THR A 313 -8.30 7.50 27.41
N ARG A 314 -9.20 7.20 28.35
CA ARG A 314 -10.58 6.74 28.03
C ARG A 314 -11.49 7.87 27.51
N SER A 315 -11.30 9.10 27.99
CA SER A 315 -12.12 10.27 27.65
C SER A 315 -11.41 11.28 26.75
N ALA A 316 -10.10 11.12 26.51
CA ALA A 316 -9.31 12.05 25.72
C ALA A 316 -9.89 12.25 24.31
N LEU A 317 -9.95 13.50 23.87
CA LEU A 317 -10.31 13.94 22.54
C LEU A 317 -9.13 13.76 21.57
N ALA A 318 -9.44 13.87 20.27
CA ALA A 318 -8.42 13.83 19.22
C ALA A 318 -7.33 14.89 19.49
N TYR A 319 -6.07 14.48 19.41
CA TYR A 319 -4.87 15.31 19.61
C TYR A 319 -4.73 15.96 20.99
N GLU A 320 -5.56 15.60 21.97
CA GLU A 320 -5.52 16.22 23.30
C GLU A 320 -4.18 15.98 24.02
N LEU A 321 -3.61 14.80 23.84
CA LEU A 321 -2.34 14.40 24.47
C LEU A 321 -1.12 14.76 23.61
N ASN A 322 -1.31 15.38 22.44
CA ASN A 322 -0.23 15.66 21.52
C ASN A 322 0.79 16.63 22.13
N THR A 323 0.34 17.71 22.78
CA THR A 323 1.26 18.68 23.42
C THR A 323 2.07 18.06 24.56
N ALA A 324 1.51 17.07 25.26
CA ALA A 324 2.18 16.42 26.38
C ALA A 324 3.16 15.32 25.93
N PHE A 325 2.78 14.53 24.91
CA PHE A 325 3.49 13.31 24.55
C PHE A 325 4.29 13.39 23.24
N GLU A 326 4.01 14.34 22.34
CA GLU A 326 4.77 14.50 21.09
C GLU A 326 6.28 14.71 21.32
N PRO A 327 6.75 15.51 22.30
CA PRO A 327 8.18 15.69 22.54
C PRO A 327 8.89 14.38 22.91
N GLU A 328 8.22 13.53 23.69
CA GLU A 328 8.73 12.24 24.11
C GLU A 328 8.74 11.23 22.95
N LEU A 329 7.64 11.18 22.19
CA LEU A 329 7.52 10.36 20.98
C LEU A 329 8.60 10.73 19.95
N ARG A 330 8.82 12.03 19.74
CA ARG A 330 9.89 12.57 18.91
C ARG A 330 11.27 12.16 19.42
N SER A 331 11.57 12.40 20.69
CA SER A 331 12.87 12.06 21.30
C SER A 331 13.24 10.59 21.10
N ARG A 332 12.29 9.69 21.30
CA ARG A 332 12.48 8.23 21.12
C ARG A 332 12.71 7.85 19.67
N MET A 333 11.90 8.38 18.76
CA MET A 333 12.01 8.10 17.33
C MET A 333 13.36 8.58 16.77
N LEU A 334 13.81 9.77 17.17
CA LEU A 334 15.10 10.31 16.74
C LEU A 334 16.27 9.52 17.32
N ARG A 335 16.18 9.07 18.57
CA ARG A 335 17.21 8.24 19.21
C ARG A 335 17.38 6.90 18.51
N LEU A 336 16.28 6.24 18.16
CA LEU A 336 16.29 4.98 17.41
C LEU A 336 16.90 5.16 16.01
N ASN A 337 16.53 6.25 15.33
CA ASN A 337 17.04 6.53 13.98
C ASN A 337 18.52 6.93 13.98
N ALA A 338 19.02 7.50 15.08
CA ALA A 338 20.42 7.87 15.25
C ALA A 338 21.32 6.65 15.28
N ASP A 339 20.91 5.63 16.04
CA ASP A 339 21.65 4.41 16.21
C ASP A 339 20.68 3.22 16.28
N PRO A 340 20.42 2.56 15.14
CA PRO A 340 19.61 1.35 15.10
C PRO A 340 20.20 0.18 15.89
N ARG A 341 21.47 0.27 16.32
CA ARG A 341 22.19 -0.70 17.15
C ARG A 341 22.27 -0.27 18.62
N ALA A 342 21.71 0.89 19.02
CA ALA A 342 21.70 1.32 20.40
C ALA A 342 20.80 0.39 21.24
N ASP A 343 21.46 -0.64 21.77
CA ASP A 343 21.00 -1.79 22.55
C ASP A 343 20.28 -1.47 23.89
N ALA A 344 19.75 -0.27 24.09
CA ALA A 344 18.96 0.06 25.27
C ALA A 344 17.51 -0.47 25.17
N LEU A 345 16.93 -0.50 23.98
CA LEU A 345 15.55 -0.98 23.75
C LEU A 345 15.45 -2.51 23.71
N THR A 346 16.48 -3.18 23.18
CA THR A 346 16.51 -4.63 23.00
C THR A 346 16.65 -5.41 24.32
N ARG A 347 17.14 -4.76 25.39
CA ARG A 347 17.39 -5.39 26.70
C ARG A 347 16.25 -5.21 27.71
N ILE A 348 15.38 -4.21 27.54
CA ILE A 348 14.33 -3.88 28.52
C ILE A 348 13.07 -4.74 28.32
N HIS A 349 12.83 -5.28 27.13
CA HIS A 349 11.71 -6.21 26.88
C HIS A 349 12.22 -7.54 26.31
N GLY A 350 12.55 -8.48 27.20
CA GLY A 350 12.86 -9.88 26.86
C GLY A 350 11.73 -10.60 26.11
N ASP A 351 10.52 -10.05 26.12
CA ASP A 351 9.30 -10.62 25.55
C ASP A 351 9.14 -10.39 24.03
N VAL A 352 10.02 -9.59 23.40
CA VAL A 352 10.04 -9.43 21.92
C VAL A 352 10.52 -10.72 21.22
N ALA A 353 10.99 -11.72 21.98
CA ALA A 353 11.45 -13.00 21.47
C ALA A 353 10.32 -13.87 20.87
N GLU A 354 9.05 -13.66 21.24
CA GLU A 354 7.94 -14.44 20.69
C GLU A 354 7.16 -13.65 19.61
N LEU A 355 7.81 -13.38 18.48
CA LEU A 355 7.15 -12.89 17.25
C LEU A 355 6.36 -14.03 16.55
N LYS A 356 5.66 -14.89 17.29
CA LYS A 356 5.04 -16.13 16.77
C LYS A 356 3.82 -15.89 15.87
N SER A 357 3.22 -14.71 15.86
CA SER A 357 2.00 -14.45 15.06
C SER A 357 1.80 -12.98 14.69
N ILE A 358 2.75 -12.39 13.94
CA ILE A 358 2.51 -11.07 13.32
C ILE A 358 1.71 -11.28 12.04
N MET A 359 0.53 -10.64 11.93
CA MET A 359 -0.20 -10.58 10.67
C MET A 359 0.55 -9.69 9.68
N VAL A 360 1.00 -10.25 8.56
CA VAL A 360 1.67 -9.48 7.50
C VAL A 360 0.77 -9.44 6.28
N ASP A 361 0.38 -8.23 5.88
CA ASP A 361 -0.50 -8.03 4.74
C ASP A 361 -0.08 -6.82 3.91
N ASN A 362 -0.64 -6.69 2.71
CA ASN A 362 -0.44 -5.51 1.88
C ASN A 362 -1.55 -4.49 2.16
N ILE A 363 -1.20 -3.21 2.24
CA ILE A 363 -2.15 -2.13 2.50
C ILE A 363 -3.27 -2.03 1.46
N ASP A 364 -3.01 -2.49 0.23
CA ASP A 364 -3.98 -2.55 -0.87
C ASP A 364 -5.21 -3.43 -0.56
N LYS A 365 -5.10 -4.36 0.42
CA LYS A 365 -6.22 -5.19 0.86
C LYS A 365 -7.16 -4.43 1.81
N ILE A 366 -6.63 -3.42 2.50
CA ILE A 366 -7.35 -2.66 3.52
C ILE A 366 -7.90 -1.37 2.94
N LEU A 367 -7.22 -0.71 2.00
CA LEU A 367 -7.82 0.40 1.27
C LEU A 367 -8.96 -0.13 0.37
N ASP A 368 -10.19 0.35 0.56
CA ASP A 368 -11.31 -0.10 -0.29
C ASP A 368 -11.00 0.18 -1.76
N ARG A 369 -11.44 -0.71 -2.65
CA ARG A 369 -11.10 -0.75 -4.09
C ARG A 369 -11.44 0.53 -4.89
N GLY A 370 -11.92 1.59 -4.25
CA GLY A 370 -12.17 2.92 -4.82
C GLY A 370 -11.20 4.03 -4.38
N GLU A 371 -10.37 3.81 -3.36
CA GLU A 371 -9.44 4.78 -2.74
C GLU A 371 -8.03 4.21 -2.64
N ARG A 372 -7.45 3.79 -3.76
CA ARG A 372 -6.02 3.47 -3.80
C ARG A 372 -5.23 4.76 -3.54
N LEU A 373 -4.75 4.92 -2.31
CA LEU A 373 -3.80 5.94 -1.93
C LEU A 373 -2.39 5.37 -2.17
N ASP A 374 -1.74 5.81 -3.24
CA ASP A 374 -0.30 5.56 -3.36
C ASP A 374 0.40 6.33 -2.23
N LEU A 375 1.29 5.67 -1.48
CA LEU A 375 1.99 6.29 -0.35
C LEU A 375 3.04 7.26 -0.90
N LEU A 376 2.78 8.55 -0.75
CA LEU A 376 3.68 9.64 -1.10
C LEU A 376 4.47 10.00 0.14
N VAL A 377 5.75 9.65 0.13
CA VAL A 377 6.72 10.05 1.16
C VAL A 377 7.86 10.77 0.46
N GLU A 378 8.00 12.05 0.73
CA GLU A 378 9.09 12.88 0.24
C GLU A 378 10.04 13.22 1.39
N ARG A 379 11.31 12.87 1.23
CA ARG A 379 12.39 13.34 2.10
C ARG A 379 12.76 14.76 1.68
N THR A 380 12.84 15.66 2.64
CA THR A 380 12.95 17.12 2.41
C THR A 380 14.38 17.56 2.07
N ASP A 381 14.93 17.10 0.94
CA ASP A 381 16.23 17.59 0.42
C ASP A 381 16.11 18.67 -0.67
N ASP A 382 14.91 19.13 -1.03
CA ASP A 382 14.74 20.25 -1.98
C ASP A 382 13.84 21.37 -1.41
N LEU A 383 14.33 22.60 -1.52
CA LEU A 383 13.81 23.85 -0.94
C LEU A 383 12.71 24.50 -1.82
N ALA A 384 11.58 24.93 -1.24
CA ALA A 384 10.88 26.19 -1.58
C ALA A 384 9.71 26.50 -0.62
N SER A 385 9.59 27.79 -0.30
CA SER A 385 8.81 28.49 0.72
C SER A 385 7.28 28.53 0.59
N SER A 386 6.55 28.52 1.71
CA SER A 386 5.73 29.65 2.20
C SER A 386 4.92 29.31 3.48
N THR A 387 4.73 30.33 4.32
CA THR A 387 4.47 30.27 5.77
C THR A 387 3.09 30.83 6.17
N PHE A 388 2.61 30.45 7.38
CA PHE A 388 1.55 31.08 8.22
C PHE A 388 0.09 30.99 7.71
N THR A 389 -0.97 30.73 8.49
CA THR A 389 -1.29 30.74 9.94
C THR A 389 -2.38 29.69 10.24
N PHE A 390 -2.25 28.96 11.33
CA PHE A 390 -3.12 27.85 11.72
C PHE A 390 -3.65 28.08 13.13
N LYS A 391 -4.98 28.16 13.34
CA LYS A 391 -5.58 27.89 14.67
C LYS A 391 -7.10 27.70 14.81
N ARG A 392 -7.95 27.52 13.79
CA ARG A 392 -9.42 27.49 14.07
C ARG A 392 -10.32 26.38 13.50
N GLU A 393 -9.89 25.51 12.59
CA GLU A 393 -10.90 24.71 11.84
C GLU A 393 -10.99 23.20 12.17
N ALA A 394 -10.10 22.63 12.97
CA ALA A 394 -10.16 21.20 13.34
C ALA A 394 -11.45 20.79 14.10
N ARG A 395 -12.12 21.74 14.78
CA ARG A 395 -13.39 21.48 15.49
C ARG A 395 -14.59 21.31 14.54
N ARG A 396 -14.53 21.83 13.31
CA ARG A 396 -15.69 21.88 12.40
C ARG A 396 -15.96 20.54 11.71
N VAL A 397 -14.89 19.79 11.43
CA VAL A 397 -14.96 18.48 10.75
C VAL A 397 -15.46 17.39 11.69
N HIS A 398 -15.05 17.42 12.96
CA HIS A 398 -15.53 16.47 13.98
C HIS A 398 -17.03 16.61 14.26
N GLY A 399 -17.55 17.84 14.25
CA GLY A 399 -18.98 18.09 14.33
C GLY A 399 -19.74 17.46 13.17
N ALA A 400 -19.25 17.59 11.94
CA ALA A 400 -19.93 17.08 10.75
C ALA A 400 -20.07 15.55 10.74
N LEU A 401 -19.04 14.82 11.18
CA LEU A 401 -19.06 13.34 11.23
C LEU A 401 -19.92 12.81 12.38
N TRP A 402 -19.89 13.49 13.54
CA TRP A 402 -20.78 13.17 14.67
C TRP A 402 -22.24 13.43 14.29
N TRP A 403 -22.56 14.58 13.68
CA TRP A 403 -23.91 14.89 13.21
C TRP A 403 -24.41 13.92 12.14
N ARG A 404 -23.54 13.43 11.25
CA ARG A 404 -23.90 12.38 10.27
C ARG A 404 -24.29 11.07 10.98
N SER A 405 -23.54 10.69 12.00
CA SER A 405 -23.82 9.49 12.80
C SER A 405 -25.09 9.61 13.63
N VAL A 406 -25.36 10.79 14.22
CA VAL A 406 -26.58 11.07 14.99
C VAL A 406 -27.82 11.07 14.08
N ARG A 407 -27.77 11.75 12.93
CA ARG A 407 -28.88 11.78 11.96
C ARG A 407 -29.26 10.37 11.50
N LEU A 408 -28.27 9.51 11.22
CA LEU A 408 -28.52 8.13 10.80
C LEU A 408 -29.24 7.31 11.90
N ARG A 409 -28.83 7.46 13.16
CA ARG A 409 -29.47 6.77 14.30
C ARG A 409 -30.91 7.24 14.52
N VAL A 410 -31.19 8.53 14.39
CA VAL A 410 -32.55 9.09 14.51
C VAL A 410 -33.46 8.57 13.39
N CYS A 411 -32.97 8.54 12.15
CA CYS A 411 -33.74 7.98 11.03
C CYS A 411 -34.07 6.49 11.23
N ILE A 412 -33.10 5.69 11.72
CA ILE A 412 -33.32 4.27 12.02
C ILE A 412 -34.38 4.11 13.12
N LEU A 413 -34.31 4.88 14.21
CA LEU A 413 -35.28 4.83 15.30
C LEU A 413 -36.69 5.22 14.83
N ALA A 414 -36.81 6.26 14.01
CA ALA A 414 -38.09 6.69 13.44
C ALA A 414 -38.70 5.61 12.53
N LEU A 415 -37.88 4.96 11.70
CA LEU A 415 -38.31 3.85 10.85
C LEU A 415 -38.79 2.66 11.69
N CYS A 416 -38.06 2.30 12.75
CA CYS A 416 -38.46 1.22 13.66
C CYS A 416 -39.78 1.54 14.36
N ALA A 417 -39.98 2.78 14.82
CA ALA A 417 -41.23 3.21 15.45
C ALA A 417 -42.41 3.17 14.47
N LEU A 418 -42.20 3.57 13.21
CA LEU A 418 -43.21 3.48 12.16
C LEU A 418 -43.59 2.02 11.86
N CYS A 419 -42.59 1.14 11.72
CA CYS A 419 -42.82 -0.29 11.53
C CYS A 419 -43.60 -0.90 12.71
N LEU A 420 -43.25 -0.53 13.94
CA LEU A 420 -43.95 -0.98 15.14
C LEU A 420 -45.41 -0.50 15.16
N TYR A 421 -45.65 0.76 14.81
CA TYR A 421 -47.01 1.31 14.71
C TYR A 421 -47.86 0.55 13.68
N VAL A 422 -47.31 0.28 12.49
CA VAL A 422 -48.01 -0.48 11.44
C VAL A 422 -48.30 -1.92 11.90
N LEU A 423 -47.34 -2.57 12.56
CA LEU A 423 -47.54 -3.92 13.11
C LEU A 423 -48.64 -3.95 14.17
N LEU A 424 -48.65 -2.98 15.09
CA LEU A 424 -49.70 -2.85 16.09
C LEU A 424 -51.05 -2.53 15.44
N ALA A 425 -51.10 -1.69 14.40
CA ALA A 425 -52.33 -1.41 13.67
C ALA A 425 -52.89 -2.68 12.99
N VAL A 426 -52.03 -3.53 12.41
CA VAL A 426 -52.45 -4.78 11.77
C VAL A 426 -52.92 -5.83 12.79
N VAL A 427 -52.24 -5.94 13.93
CA VAL A 427 -52.59 -6.90 15.00
C VAL A 427 -53.80 -6.44 15.83
N CYS A 428 -53.93 -5.13 16.05
CA CYS A 428 -55.03 -4.54 16.81
C CYS A 428 -56.21 -4.09 15.96
N SER A 429 -56.22 -4.35 14.64
CA SER A 429 -57.43 -4.25 13.81
C SER A 429 -58.36 -5.40 14.19
N PRO A 430 -59.38 -5.20 15.04
CA PRO A 430 -60.30 -6.27 15.35
C PRO A 430 -61.16 -6.48 14.12
N THR A 431 -61.33 -7.74 13.77
CA THR A 431 -62.45 -8.28 12.99
C THR A 431 -63.74 -7.50 13.30
N LEU A 432 -64.10 -6.55 12.45
CA LEU A 432 -65.49 -6.08 12.29
C LEU A 432 -66.24 -7.21 11.59
N HIS A 433 -66.56 -8.26 12.35
CA HIS A 433 -67.65 -9.15 11.99
C HIS A 433 -68.93 -8.32 12.09
N CYS A 434 -69.47 -8.02 10.90
CA CYS A 434 -70.83 -7.52 10.69
C CYS A 434 -71.87 -8.49 11.23
#